data_AF-A0A3B0AC22-F1
#
_entry.id   AF-A0A3B0AC22-F1
#
_cell.length_a   1.000
_cell.length_b   1.000
_cell.length_c   1.000
_cell.angle_alpha   90.00
_cell.angle_beta   90.00
_cell.angle_gamma   90.00
#
_symmetry.space_group_name_H-M   'P 1'
#
loop_
_entity.id
_entity.type
_entity.pdbx_description
1 polymer ?
#
loop_
_entity_poly.entity_id
_entity_poly.type
_entity_poly.pdbx_seq_one_letter_code
_entity_poly.pdbx_strand_id
1 'polypeptide(L)'
;MEQPRDLVVDMPRTWDRPAVSIPVLLCLSLVGGRFASFSTEANLYTLGTGGVLIWLGLSNRMPRRPAPERLHAGAAWWALPVVVFGVFEGATFVLAVGDEFPTFSRLADPLLEGHLVRSGAWFAWLAAFWGLVRR
;
A
#
# COMPACT_ATOMS: atom_id res chain seq x y z
N MET A 1 7.60 37.70 -34.56
CA MET A 1 6.29 37.12 -34.28
C MET A 1 6.49 35.99 -33.30
N GLU A 2 5.79 36.09 -32.18
CA GLU A 2 5.29 35.05 -31.28
C GLU A 2 5.90 33.64 -31.35
N GLN A 3 6.45 33.20 -30.22
CA GLN A 3 5.78 32.12 -29.50
C GLN A 3 5.94 32.42 -28.00
N PRO A 4 4.88 32.84 -27.29
CA PRO A 4 4.91 32.91 -25.84
C PRO A 4 5.27 31.51 -25.38
N ARG A 5 6.32 31.36 -24.58
CA ARG A 5 6.54 30.11 -23.83
C ARG A 5 5.25 29.87 -23.10
N ASP A 6 4.51 28.87 -23.58
CA ASP A 6 3.25 28.46 -23.02
C ASP A 6 3.41 28.45 -21.52
N LEU A 7 2.52 29.20 -20.89
CA LEU A 7 2.16 29.06 -19.51
C LEU A 7 1.81 27.59 -19.31
N VAL A 8 2.81 26.75 -19.07
CA VAL A 8 2.63 25.47 -18.40
C VAL A 8 2.25 25.87 -16.99
N VAL A 9 0.99 26.25 -16.83
CA VAL A 9 0.32 26.25 -15.55
C VAL A 9 0.47 24.82 -15.09
N ASP A 10 1.40 24.60 -14.16
CA ASP A 10 1.44 23.42 -13.32
C ASP A 10 0.12 23.43 -12.55
N MET A 11 -0.96 23.02 -13.20
CA MET A 11 -2.24 22.88 -12.55
C MET A 11 -2.00 21.91 -11.42
N PRO A 12 -2.31 22.26 -10.16
CA PRO A 12 -2.23 21.31 -9.06
C PRO A 12 -3.15 20.16 -9.40
N ARG A 13 -2.56 19.07 -9.89
CA ARG A 13 -3.30 17.95 -10.46
C ARG A 13 -4.15 17.38 -9.33
N THR A 14 -5.45 17.25 -9.54
CA THR A 14 -6.48 17.06 -8.50
C THR A 14 -6.12 16.00 -7.45
N TRP A 15 -5.40 14.96 -7.86
CA TRP A 15 -4.96 13.82 -7.05
C TRP A 15 -3.70 14.06 -6.18
N ASP A 16 -2.97 15.15 -6.41
CA ASP A 16 -1.91 15.61 -5.51
C ASP A 16 -2.46 16.32 -4.28
N ARG A 17 -3.71 16.78 -4.35
CA ARG A 17 -4.37 17.44 -3.23
C ARG A 17 -4.72 16.41 -2.15
N PRO A 18 -4.18 16.53 -0.93
CA PRO A 18 -4.52 15.61 0.17
C PRO A 18 -6.02 15.63 0.46
N ALA A 19 -6.68 16.77 0.23
CA ALA A 19 -8.13 16.92 0.34
C ALA A 19 -8.95 16.00 -0.60
N VAL A 20 -8.34 15.44 -1.65
CA VAL A 20 -8.99 14.49 -2.55
C VAL A 20 -8.51 13.07 -2.28
N SER A 21 -7.19 12.87 -2.19
CA SER A 21 -6.65 11.52 -2.01
C SER A 21 -7.02 10.93 -0.64
N ILE A 22 -6.92 11.70 0.45
CA ILE A 22 -7.17 11.18 1.80
C ILE A 22 -8.61 10.68 1.97
N PRO A 23 -9.66 11.43 1.57
CA PRO A 23 -11.03 10.92 1.65
C PRO A 23 -11.26 9.66 0.82
N VAL A 24 -10.68 9.56 -0.37
CA VAL A 24 -10.80 8.36 -1.21
C VAL A 24 -10.15 7.16 -0.52
N LEU A 25 -8.92 7.31 -0.03
CA LEU A 25 -8.22 6.26 0.71
C LEU A 25 -8.97 5.87 1.99
N LEU A 26 -9.57 6.84 2.68
CA LEU A 26 -10.36 6.61 3.88
C LEU A 26 -11.62 5.79 3.55
N CYS A 27 -12.38 6.16 2.52
CA CYS A 27 -13.55 5.39 2.09
C CYS A 27 -13.19 3.95 1.71
N LEU A 28 -12.12 3.77 0.93
CA LEU A 28 -11.63 2.43 0.57
C LEU A 28 -11.20 1.64 1.81
N SER A 29 -10.54 2.29 2.77
CA SER A 29 -10.11 1.63 4.00
C SER A 29 -11.26 1.19 4.89
N LEU A 30 -12.34 1.98 4.96
CA LEU A 30 -13.54 1.64 5.71
C LEU A 30 -14.26 0.46 5.07
N VAL A 31 -14.30 0.39 3.74
CA VAL A 31 -14.87 -0.77 3.01
C VAL A 31 -14.02 -2.02 3.27
N GLY A 32 -12.69 -1.91 3.09
CA GLY A 32 -11.77 -3.02 3.34
C GLY A 32 -11.81 -3.53 4.79
N GLY A 33 -11.96 -2.62 5.75
CA GLY A 33 -12.06 -2.93 7.17
C GLY A 33 -13.28 -3.73 7.59
N ARG A 34 -14.32 -3.82 6.73
CA ARG A 34 -15.50 -4.65 7.00
C ARG A 34 -15.23 -6.14 6.85
N PHE A 35 -14.32 -6.53 5.95
CA PHE A 35 -14.04 -7.93 5.66
C PHE A 35 -13.21 -8.57 6.77
N ALA A 36 -13.59 -9.78 7.19
CA ALA A 36 -12.82 -10.53 8.18
C ALA A 36 -11.37 -10.72 7.70
N SER A 37 -10.42 -10.64 8.64
CA SER A 37 -9.00 -10.86 8.37
C SER A 37 -8.78 -12.20 7.65
N PHE A 38 -7.92 -12.18 6.65
CA PHE A 38 -7.55 -13.37 5.85
C PHE A 38 -8.72 -14.12 5.17
N SER A 39 -9.90 -13.51 5.08
CA SER A 39 -11.04 -14.06 4.33
C SER A 39 -10.84 -13.96 2.82
N THR A 40 -11.56 -14.79 2.06
CA THR A 40 -11.59 -14.72 0.59
C THR A 40 -11.97 -13.33 0.10
N GLU A 41 -12.95 -12.68 0.73
CA GLU A 41 -13.40 -11.34 0.38
C GLU A 41 -12.30 -10.29 0.60
N ALA A 42 -11.61 -10.36 1.75
CA ALA A 42 -10.47 -9.48 2.04
C ALA A 42 -9.33 -9.68 1.01
N ASN A 43 -9.05 -10.93 0.63
CA ASN A 43 -8.03 -11.24 -0.37
C ASN A 43 -8.42 -10.69 -1.75
N LEU A 44 -9.66 -10.89 -2.20
CA LEU A 44 -10.14 -10.34 -3.48
C LEU A 44 -10.11 -8.81 -3.49
N TYR A 45 -10.50 -8.18 -2.38
CA TYR A 45 -10.45 -6.72 -2.25
C TYR A 45 -9.01 -6.21 -2.28
N THR A 46 -8.07 -6.91 -1.63
CA THR A 46 -6.62 -6.61 -1.64
C THR A 46 -6.02 -6.74 -3.02
N LEU A 47 -6.29 -7.85 -3.71
CA LEU A 47 -5.79 -8.07 -5.06
C LEU A 47 -6.37 -7.07 -6.05
N GLY A 48 -7.67 -6.75 -5.95
CA GLY A 48 -8.33 -5.77 -6.81
C GLY A 48 -7.78 -4.36 -6.62
N THR A 49 -7.78 -3.87 -5.37
CA THR A 49 -7.28 -2.51 -5.07
C THR A 49 -5.78 -2.38 -5.32
N GLY A 50 -4.98 -3.36 -4.90
CA GLY A 50 -3.55 -3.42 -5.16
C GLY A 50 -3.24 -3.49 -6.65
N GLY A 51 -3.94 -4.34 -7.40
CA GLY A 51 -3.79 -4.45 -8.85
C GLY A 51 -4.10 -3.15 -9.59
N VAL A 52 -5.17 -2.45 -9.20
CA VAL A 52 -5.49 -1.12 -9.75
C VAL A 52 -4.38 -0.11 -9.44
N LEU A 53 -3.86 -0.08 -8.21
CA LEU A 53 -2.77 0.83 -7.84
C LEU A 53 -1.48 0.51 -8.61
N ILE A 54 -1.12 -0.76 -8.75
CA ILE A 54 0.02 -1.21 -9.56
C ILE A 54 -0.17 -0.78 -11.02
N TRP A 55 -1.34 -1.02 -11.60
CA TRP A 55 -1.64 -0.62 -12.97
C TRP A 55 -1.58 0.90 -13.16
N LEU A 56 -2.11 1.69 -12.23
CA LEU A 56 -1.99 3.15 -12.25
C LEU A 56 -0.52 3.61 -12.18
N GLY A 57 0.28 2.96 -11.33
CA GLY A 57 1.72 3.17 -11.25
C GLY A 57 2.38 2.89 -12.60
N LEU A 58 2.25 1.67 -13.13
CA LEU A 58 2.94 1.21 -14.34
C LEU A 58 2.49 1.95 -15.62
N SER A 59 1.22 2.35 -15.70
CA SER A 59 0.67 3.02 -16.87
C SER A 59 1.08 4.48 -17.04
N ASN A 60 1.86 5.05 -16.10
CA ASN A 60 2.26 6.47 -16.08
C ASN A 60 1.06 7.43 -16.17
N ARG A 61 -0.15 6.96 -15.85
CA ARG A 61 -1.36 7.79 -15.87
C ARG A 61 -1.42 8.75 -14.68
N MET A 62 -0.56 8.53 -13.69
CA MET A 62 -0.44 9.37 -12.50
C MET A 62 0.79 10.28 -12.57
N PRO A 63 0.69 11.54 -12.11
CA PRO A 63 1.85 12.41 -11.93
C PRO A 63 2.83 11.78 -10.94
N ARG A 64 4.09 11.61 -11.35
CA ARG A 64 5.15 11.08 -10.49
C ARG A 64 6.00 12.22 -9.96
N ARG A 65 6.31 12.14 -8.67
CA ARG A 65 7.34 12.94 -8.01
C ARG A 65 8.69 12.30 -8.34
N PRO A 66 9.75 13.09 -8.49
CA PRO A 66 11.07 12.54 -8.75
C PRO A 66 11.45 11.50 -7.67
N ALA A 67 11.83 10.31 -8.12
CA ALA A 67 12.38 9.30 -7.25
C ALA A 67 13.75 9.76 -6.72
N PRO A 68 14.11 9.42 -5.47
CA PRO A 68 15.45 9.69 -4.97
C PRO A 68 16.50 8.95 -5.82
N GLU A 69 17.57 9.64 -6.22
CA GLU A 69 18.63 9.07 -7.08
C GLU A 69 19.37 7.91 -6.42
N ARG A 70 19.40 7.86 -5.08
CA ARG A 70 20.05 6.81 -4.31
C ARG A 70 19.19 6.40 -3.12
N LEU A 71 19.16 5.10 -2.85
CA LEU A 71 18.60 4.57 -1.61
C LEU A 71 19.56 4.90 -0.47
N HIS A 72 19.07 5.60 0.56
CA HIS A 72 19.85 5.84 1.76
C HIS A 72 20.14 4.53 2.49
N ALA A 73 21.23 4.48 3.26
CA ALA A 73 21.59 3.30 4.07
C ALA A 73 20.44 2.84 5.00
N GLY A 74 19.59 3.77 5.45
CA GLY A 74 18.38 3.46 6.21
C GLY A 74 17.37 2.58 5.47
N ALA A 75 17.39 2.52 4.13
CA ALA A 75 16.54 1.61 3.37
C ALA A 75 16.88 0.14 3.68
N ALA A 76 18.16 -0.19 3.86
CA ALA A 76 18.58 -1.55 4.23
C ALA A 76 18.09 -1.93 5.64
N TRP A 77 18.06 -0.97 6.57
CA TRP A 77 17.52 -1.16 7.92
C TRP A 77 16.05 -1.58 7.93
N TRP A 78 15.27 -1.15 6.93
CA TRP A 78 13.87 -1.55 6.77
C TRP A 78 13.69 -2.76 5.85
N ALA A 79 14.49 -2.86 4.79
CA ALA A 79 14.40 -3.96 3.83
C ALA A 79 14.81 -5.29 4.47
N LEU A 80 15.87 -5.30 5.28
CA LEU A 80 16.35 -6.52 5.94
C LEU A 80 15.27 -7.20 6.81
N PRO A 81 14.62 -6.52 7.79
CA PRO A 81 13.58 -7.16 8.58
C PRO A 81 12.38 -7.58 7.73
N VAL A 82 11.97 -6.78 6.73
CA VAL A 82 10.88 -7.18 5.81
C VAL A 82 11.20 -8.47 5.07
N VAL A 83 12.42 -8.60 4.53
CA VAL A 83 12.86 -9.80 3.82
C VAL A 83 12.95 -10.99 4.77
N VAL A 84 13.59 -10.82 5.94
CA VAL A 84 13.73 -11.89 6.93
C VAL A 84 12.36 -12.38 7.38
N PHE A 85 11.48 -11.48 7.83
CA PHE A 85 10.14 -11.86 8.28
C PHE A 85 9.31 -12.48 7.15
N GLY A 86 9.41 -11.96 5.92
CA GLY A 86 8.73 -12.55 4.76
C GLY A 86 9.22 -13.96 4.43
N VAL A 87 10.53 -14.23 4.55
CA VAL A 87 11.10 -15.58 4.34
C VAL A 87 10.64 -16.53 5.42
N PHE A 88 10.67 -16.10 6.70
CA PHE A 88 10.17 -16.93 7.80
C PHE A 88 8.67 -17.24 7.64
N GLU A 89 7.85 -16.23 7.33
CA GLU A 89 6.42 -16.38 7.06
C GLU A 89 6.15 -17.38 5.94
N GLY A 90 6.84 -17.22 4.82
CA GLY A 90 6.67 -18.11 3.66
C GLY A 90 7.14 -19.54 3.96
N ALA A 91 8.27 -19.69 4.65
CA ALA A 91 8.80 -20.99 5.00
C ALA A 91 7.89 -21.74 5.99
N THR A 92 7.42 -21.08 7.05
CA THR A 92 6.52 -21.72 8.03
C THR A 92 5.16 -22.06 7.42
N PHE A 93 4.65 -21.20 6.52
CA PHE A 93 3.44 -21.48 5.76
C PHE A 93 3.59 -22.70 4.83
N VAL A 94 4.65 -22.77 4.02
CA VAL A 94 4.87 -23.86 3.06
C VAL A 94 5.17 -25.18 3.75
N LEU A 95 5.95 -25.16 4.83
CA LEU A 95 6.33 -26.36 5.58
C LEU A 95 5.23 -26.83 6.55
N ALA A 96 4.12 -26.10 6.66
CA ALA A 96 2.98 -26.43 7.51
C ALA A 96 3.38 -26.78 8.95
N VAL A 97 4.33 -26.02 9.51
CA VAL A 97 5.04 -26.32 10.78
C VAL A 97 4.10 -26.35 12.01
N GLY A 98 2.81 -26.06 11.85
CA GLY A 98 1.81 -26.13 12.91
C GLY A 98 1.89 -24.95 13.88
N ASP A 99 1.14 -25.03 14.98
CA ASP A 99 1.00 -23.93 15.95
C ASP A 99 2.23 -23.73 16.84
N GLU A 100 3.21 -24.62 16.79
CA GLU A 100 4.48 -24.47 17.50
C GLU A 100 5.31 -23.30 16.95
N PHE A 101 5.11 -22.96 15.67
CA PHE A 101 5.76 -21.84 14.98
C PHE A 101 4.72 -21.04 14.20
N PRO A 102 3.88 -20.25 14.91
CA PRO A 102 2.80 -19.51 14.27
C PRO A 102 3.37 -18.48 13.29
N THR A 103 2.70 -18.35 12.14
CA THR A 103 2.99 -17.29 11.18
C THR A 103 2.69 -15.92 11.79
N PHE A 104 3.39 -14.88 11.33
CA PHE A 104 3.07 -13.49 11.64
C PHE A 104 1.62 -13.15 11.31
N SER A 105 1.06 -13.72 10.23
CA SER A 105 -0.36 -13.57 9.92
C SER A 105 -1.27 -14.11 11.03
N ARG A 106 -0.96 -15.29 11.61
CA ARG A 106 -1.69 -15.83 12.77
C ARG A 106 -1.50 -14.98 14.02
N LEU A 107 -0.29 -14.48 14.26
CA LEU A 107 -0.03 -13.59 15.40
C LEU A 107 -0.74 -12.24 15.27
N ALA A 108 -0.95 -11.76 14.04
CA ALA A 108 -1.66 -10.52 13.76
C ALA A 108 -3.18 -10.66 13.86
N ASP A 109 -3.72 -11.87 13.76
CA ASP A 109 -5.17 -12.11 13.67
C ASP A 109 -5.95 -11.53 14.86
N PRO A 110 -5.54 -11.74 16.13
CA PRO A 110 -6.23 -11.15 17.29
C PRO A 110 -6.23 -9.62 17.28
N LEU A 111 -5.13 -9.01 16.81
CA LEU A 111 -5.03 -7.56 16.68
C LEU A 111 -6.00 -7.01 15.63
N LEU A 112 -6.26 -7.80 14.58
CA LEU A 112 -7.12 -7.44 13.47
C LEU A 112 -8.58 -7.85 13.67
N GLU A 113 -8.98 -8.35 14.84
CA GLU A 113 -10.39 -8.62 15.13
C GLU A 113 -11.23 -7.34 15.07
N GLY A 114 -10.70 -6.25 15.63
CA GLY A 114 -11.35 -4.96 15.70
C GLY A 114 -11.49 -4.28 14.33
N HIS A 115 -12.73 -3.89 13.97
CA HIS A 115 -13.03 -3.17 12.73
C HIS A 115 -12.17 -1.89 12.57
N LEU A 116 -11.98 -1.14 13.65
CA LEU A 116 -11.18 0.10 13.62
C LEU A 116 -9.71 -0.19 13.31
N VAL A 117 -9.14 -1.24 13.90
CA VAL A 117 -7.75 -1.64 13.66
C VAL A 117 -7.57 -2.09 12.21
N ARG A 118 -8.49 -2.92 11.69
CA ARG A 118 -8.49 -3.31 10.27
C ARG A 118 -8.59 -2.11 9.34
N SER A 119 -9.51 -1.18 9.61
CA SER A 119 -9.66 0.03 8.80
C SER A 119 -8.38 0.88 8.82
N GLY A 120 -7.74 1.01 9.99
CA GLY A 120 -6.47 1.71 10.14
C GLY A 120 -5.33 1.02 9.36
N ALA A 121 -5.23 -0.31 9.45
CA ALA A 121 -4.25 -1.09 8.70
C ALA A 121 -4.45 -0.94 7.18
N TRP A 122 -5.70 -1.00 6.71
CA TRP A 122 -6.06 -0.73 5.32
C TRP A 122 -5.67 0.68 4.88
N PHE A 123 -5.93 1.69 5.70
CA PHE A 123 -5.57 3.06 5.38
C PHE A 123 -4.05 3.22 5.26
N ALA A 124 -3.28 2.65 6.20
CA ALA A 124 -1.83 2.68 6.18
C ALA A 124 -1.27 1.98 4.92
N TRP A 125 -1.81 0.80 4.58
CA TRP A 125 -1.46 0.05 3.37
C TRP A 125 -1.70 0.87 2.10
N LEU A 126 -2.91 1.39 1.95
CA LEU A 126 -3.29 2.18 0.77
C LEU A 126 -2.49 3.48 0.67
N ALA A 127 -2.23 4.16 1.79
CA ALA A 127 -1.43 5.37 1.82
C ALA A 127 0.03 5.12 1.40
N ALA A 128 0.62 4.01 1.85
CA ALA A 128 1.96 3.61 1.45
C ALA A 128 2.03 3.34 -0.06
N PHE A 129 1.11 2.53 -0.60
CA PHE A 129 1.04 2.25 -2.04
C PHE A 129 0.77 3.50 -2.87
N TRP A 130 -0.14 4.37 -2.43
CA TRP A 130 -0.39 5.64 -3.09
C TRP A 130 0.84 6.58 -3.08
N GLY A 131 1.66 6.50 -2.02
CA GLY A 131 2.96 7.14 -1.97
C GLY A 131 3.93 6.58 -3.03
N LEU A 132 3.92 5.26 -3.23
CA LEU A 132 4.78 4.58 -4.23
C LEU A 132 4.34 4.85 -5.67
N VAL A 133 3.04 4.80 -5.97
CA VAL A 133 2.48 5.07 -7.32
C VAL A 133 2.84 6.46 -7.84
N ARG A 134 3.04 7.41 -6.91
CA ARG A 134 3.41 8.79 -7.20
C ARG A 134 4.92 9.04 -7.14
N ARG A 135 5.76 8.02 -7.12
CA ARG A 135 7.21 8.12 -7.29
C ARG A 135 7.63 7.42 -8.58
#